data_AF-A0A959SAY7-F1
#
_entry.id   AF-A0A959SAY7-F1
#
_cell.length_a   1.000
_cell.length_b   1.000
_cell.length_c   1.000
_cell.angle_alpha   90.00
_cell.angle_beta   90.00
_cell.angle_gamma   90.00
#
_symmetry.space_group_name_H-M   'P 1'
#
loop_
_entity.id
_entity.type
_entity.pdbx_description
1 polymer ?
#
loop_
_entity_poly.entity_id
_entity_poly.type
_entity_poly.pdbx_seq_one_letter_code
_entity_poly.pdbx_strand_id
1 'polypeptide(L)'
;MRSLRFLLFLTLLGCASGPVPPEGALERERFKNVLLEAQLIEARTNHELIVEHQGQVPTEGYYDELFREQGTTREQFTLTFDWYADHPALLKEVYEEIITELGRRKDAGAQ
;
A
#
# COMPACT_ATOMS: atom_id res chain seq x y z
N MET A 1 11.70 9.45 -47.64
CA MET A 1 10.64 8.83 -46.80
C MET A 1 11.18 7.75 -45.82
N ARG A 2 12.39 7.91 -45.25
CA ARG A 2 12.94 7.00 -44.21
C ARG A 2 13.14 7.68 -42.85
N SER A 3 13.13 9.01 -42.81
CA SER A 3 13.32 9.84 -41.63
C SER A 3 12.04 10.14 -40.84
N LEU A 4 10.85 9.89 -41.42
CA LEU A 4 9.57 10.15 -40.74
C LEU A 4 9.18 9.04 -39.74
N ARG A 5 9.81 7.87 -39.82
CA ARG A 5 9.55 6.74 -38.89
C ARG A 5 10.26 6.89 -37.54
N PHE A 6 11.28 7.73 -37.46
CA PHE A 6 12.03 7.97 -36.22
C PHE A 6 11.35 8.99 -35.31
N LEU A 7 10.46 9.83 -35.85
CA LEU A 7 9.75 10.86 -35.08
C LEU A 7 8.56 10.30 -34.28
N LEU A 8 8.07 9.10 -34.60
CA LEU A 8 6.92 8.47 -33.94
C LEU A 8 7.29 7.75 -32.63
N PHE A 9 8.58 7.48 -32.39
CA PHE A 9 9.03 6.74 -31.20
C PHE A 9 9.33 7.65 -30.00
N LEU A 10 9.36 8.96 -30.21
CA LEU A 10 9.78 9.94 -29.18
C LEU A 10 8.61 10.57 -28.40
N THR A 11 7.36 10.28 -28.78
CA THR A 11 6.16 10.91 -28.17
C THR A 11 5.54 10.09 -27.04
N LEU A 12 6.16 8.99 -26.61
CA LEU A 12 5.65 8.12 -25.53
C LEU A 12 6.26 8.42 -24.14
N LEU A 13 7.17 9.39 -24.03
CA LEU A 13 7.69 9.90 -22.74
C LEU A 13 6.79 11.02 -22.19
N GLY A 14 5.47 10.82 -22.22
CA GLY A 14 4.54 11.65 -21.46
C GLY A 14 4.77 11.42 -19.98
N CYS A 15 5.63 12.21 -19.35
CA CYS A 15 5.77 12.22 -17.89
C CYS A 15 4.43 12.63 -17.28
N ALA A 16 3.69 11.66 -16.73
CA ALA A 16 2.56 11.93 -15.87
C ALA A 16 3.10 12.71 -14.66
N SER A 17 2.87 14.03 -14.66
CA SER A 17 3.31 14.95 -13.61
C SER A 17 2.33 14.87 -12.45
N GLY A 18 2.30 13.70 -11.80
CA GLY A 18 1.53 13.49 -10.58
C GLY A 18 2.16 14.23 -9.39
N PRO A 19 1.40 14.46 -8.31
CA PRO A 19 1.97 14.98 -7.08
C PRO A 19 3.07 14.02 -6.59
N VAL A 20 4.18 14.59 -6.12
CA VAL A 20 5.36 13.84 -5.70
C VAL A 20 5.35 13.69 -4.16
N PRO A 21 5.53 12.48 -3.62
CA PRO A 21 5.65 12.26 -2.18
C PRO A 21 6.87 12.99 -1.58
N PRO A 22 6.85 13.32 -0.27
CA PRO A 22 8.01 13.91 0.40
C PRO A 22 9.19 12.94 0.41
N GLU A 23 10.40 13.49 0.57
CA GLU A 23 11.61 12.68 0.73
C GLU A 23 11.47 11.74 1.94
N GLY A 24 11.90 10.49 1.78
CA GLY A 24 11.80 9.46 2.80
C GLY A 24 10.47 8.71 2.83
N ALA A 25 9.46 9.13 2.06
CA ALA A 25 8.24 8.36 1.85
C ALA A 25 8.51 7.03 1.12
N LEU A 26 7.67 6.04 1.37
CA LEU A 26 7.69 4.77 0.68
C LEU A 26 7.27 4.94 -0.78
N GLU A 27 7.91 4.17 -1.65
CA GLU A 27 7.45 4.00 -3.03
C GLU A 27 6.04 3.37 -3.02
N ARG A 28 5.20 3.73 -3.99
CA ARG A 28 3.77 3.39 -4.05
C ARG A 28 3.49 1.90 -3.85
N GLU A 29 4.19 1.02 -4.58
CA GLU A 29 3.96 -0.42 -4.46
C GLU A 29 4.35 -0.94 -3.08
N ARG A 30 5.43 -0.42 -2.51
CA ARG A 30 5.84 -0.74 -1.14
C ARG A 30 4.82 -0.24 -0.11
N PHE A 31 4.33 0.99 -0.27
CA PHE A 31 3.28 1.55 0.58
C PHE A 31 2.01 0.69 0.53
N LYS A 32 1.56 0.31 -0.67
CA LYS A 32 0.41 -0.59 -0.85
C LYS A 32 0.60 -1.90 -0.08
N ASN A 33 1.76 -2.53 -0.20
CA ASN A 33 2.02 -3.81 0.48
C ASN A 33 2.01 -3.65 2.01
N VAL A 34 2.66 -2.62 2.54
CA VAL A 34 2.66 -2.33 3.99
C VAL A 34 1.25 -2.03 4.48
N LEU A 35 0.48 -1.22 3.73
CA LEU A 35 -0.90 -0.89 4.08
C LEU A 35 -1.81 -2.11 4.04
N LEU A 36 -1.65 -3.00 3.04
CA LEU A 36 -2.41 -4.25 2.97
C LEU A 36 -2.21 -5.11 4.22
N GLU A 37 -0.96 -5.31 4.62
CA GLU A 37 -0.65 -6.12 5.80
C GLU A 37 -1.11 -5.42 7.10
N ALA A 38 -1.03 -4.08 7.18
CA ALA A 38 -1.63 -3.33 8.27
C ALA A 38 -3.15 -3.56 8.37
N GLN A 39 -3.89 -3.57 7.26
CA GLN A 39 -5.34 -3.88 7.27
C GLN A 39 -5.62 -5.29 7.79
N LEU A 40 -4.76 -6.26 7.50
CA LEU A 40 -4.88 -7.62 8.02
C LEU A 40 -4.61 -7.69 9.54
N ILE A 41 -3.64 -6.92 10.03
CA ILE A 41 -3.38 -6.78 11.47
C ILE A 41 -4.57 -6.17 12.21
N GLU A 42 -5.19 -5.13 11.64
CA GLU A 42 -6.41 -4.53 12.20
C GLU A 42 -7.58 -5.50 12.19
N ALA A 43 -7.78 -6.25 11.10
CA ALA A 43 -8.81 -7.27 11.02
C ALA A 43 -8.62 -8.37 12.09
N ARG A 44 -7.37 -8.84 12.27
CA ARG A 44 -7.01 -9.83 13.29
C ARG A 44 -7.22 -9.29 14.70
N THR A 45 -6.72 -8.09 14.98
CA THR A 45 -6.83 -7.45 16.30
C THR A 45 -8.29 -7.25 16.68
N ASN A 46 -9.13 -6.79 15.73
CA ASN A 46 -10.56 -6.66 15.95
C ASN A 46 -11.25 -8.02 16.20
N HIS A 47 -10.83 -9.08 15.51
CA HIS A 47 -11.34 -10.43 15.76
C HIS A 47 -10.96 -10.93 17.16
N GLU A 48 -9.69 -10.82 17.55
CA GLU A 48 -9.19 -11.23 18.88
C GLU A 48 -9.92 -10.47 20.01
N LEU A 49 -10.13 -9.16 19.84
CA LEU A 49 -10.80 -8.32 20.84
C LEU A 49 -12.32 -8.59 20.92
N ILE A 50 -13.01 -8.65 19.78
CA ILE A 50 -14.47 -8.63 19.73
C ILE A 50 -15.05 -10.05 19.71
N VAL A 51 -14.49 -10.95 18.90
CA VAL A 51 -15.02 -12.29 18.67
C VAL A 51 -14.50 -13.27 19.71
N GLU A 52 -13.21 -13.20 20.01
CA GLU A 52 -12.58 -14.09 20.99
C GLU A 52 -12.63 -13.54 22.42
N HIS A 53 -13.13 -12.31 22.59
CA HIS A 53 -13.25 -11.63 23.88
C HIS A 53 -11.92 -11.53 24.66
N GLN A 54 -10.80 -11.41 23.94
CA GLN A 54 -9.50 -11.21 24.59
C GLN A 54 -9.45 -9.83 25.24
N GLY A 55 -9.02 -9.77 26.51
CA GLY A 55 -8.99 -8.51 27.26
C GLY A 55 -7.90 -7.53 26.80
N GLN A 56 -6.85 -8.04 26.14
CA GLN A 56 -5.73 -7.26 25.60
C GLN A 56 -5.16 -7.98 24.38
N VAL A 57 -4.82 -7.23 23.33
CA VAL A 57 -4.19 -7.74 22.10
C VAL A 57 -2.83 -7.06 21.94
N PRO A 58 -1.73 -7.79 21.63
CA PRO A 58 -0.40 -7.22 21.50
C PRO A 58 -0.19 -6.51 20.15
N THR A 59 -1.04 -5.53 19.83
CA THR A 59 -1.05 -4.82 18.54
C THR A 59 0.30 -4.21 18.19
N GLU A 60 1.03 -3.68 19.18
CA GLU A 60 2.37 -3.10 18.96
C GLU A 60 3.36 -4.13 18.40
N GLY A 61 3.36 -5.36 18.94
CA GLY A 61 4.22 -6.44 18.46
C GLY A 61 3.92 -6.86 17.02
N TYR A 62 2.64 -6.83 16.61
CA TYR A 62 2.27 -7.11 15.22
C TYR A 62 2.79 -6.04 14.25
N TYR A 63 2.71 -4.76 14.63
CA TYR A 63 3.24 -3.68 13.80
C TYR A 63 4.79 -3.67 13.76
N ASP A 64 5.45 -4.00 14.85
CA ASP A 64 6.91 -4.12 14.88
C ASP A 64 7.39 -5.23 13.93
N GLU A 65 6.70 -6.37 13.93
CA GLU A 65 6.95 -7.46 12.99
C GLU A 65 6.68 -7.04 11.54
N LEU A 66 5.53 -6.40 11.27
CA LEU A 66 5.20 -5.85 9.96
C LEU A 66 6.31 -4.97 9.41
N PHE A 67 6.75 -3.98 10.18
CA PHE A 67 7.74 -3.02 9.72
C PHE A 67 9.10 -3.69 9.51
N ARG A 68 9.48 -4.64 10.38
CA ARG A 68 10.68 -5.47 10.20
C ARG A 68 10.63 -6.27 8.90
N GLU A 69 9.53 -6.94 8.61
CA GLU A 69 9.39 -7.82 7.44
C GLU A 69 9.30 -7.05 6.13
N GLN A 70 8.63 -5.90 6.14
CA GLN A 70 8.53 -5.01 4.99
C GLN A 70 9.75 -4.07 4.85
N GLY A 71 10.69 -4.12 5.80
CA GLY A 71 11.93 -3.34 5.84
C GLY A 71 11.75 -1.83 6.02
N THR A 72 10.60 -1.39 6.56
CA THR A 72 10.22 0.02 6.74
C THR A 72 10.26 0.39 8.23
N THR A 73 9.99 1.66 8.56
CA THR A 73 9.71 2.09 9.93
C THR A 73 8.29 2.61 10.07
N ARG A 74 7.84 2.77 11.31
CA ARG A 74 6.56 3.41 11.64
C ARG A 74 6.51 4.84 11.10
N GLU A 75 7.60 5.59 11.25
CA GLU A 75 7.71 6.98 10.81
C GLU A 75 7.60 7.09 9.29
N GLN A 76 8.27 6.21 8.54
CA GLN A 76 8.16 6.19 7.07
C GLN A 76 6.74 5.83 6.62
N PHE A 77 6.11 4.86 7.28
CA PHE A 77 4.72 4.49 6.98
C PHE A 77 3.76 5.64 7.26
N THR A 78 3.83 6.26 8.45
CA THR A 78 2.98 7.40 8.82
C THR A 78 3.19 8.59 7.89
N LEU A 79 4.45 8.97 7.61
CA LEU A 79 4.79 10.02 6.65
C LEU A 79 4.15 9.78 5.28
N THR A 80 4.22 8.54 4.80
CA THR A 80 3.66 8.17 3.49
C THR A 80 2.13 8.18 3.53
N PHE A 81 1.54 7.60 4.57
CA PHE A 81 0.10 7.53 4.74
C PHE A 81 -0.52 8.91 4.82
N ASP A 82 0.05 9.82 5.61
CA ASP A 82 -0.44 11.20 5.77
C ASP A 82 -0.43 11.93 4.43
N TRP A 83 0.64 11.76 3.63
CA TRP A 83 0.67 12.30 2.28
C TRP A 83 -0.43 11.72 1.39
N TYR A 84 -0.65 10.40 1.40
CA TYR A 84 -1.75 9.80 0.64
C TYR A 84 -3.13 10.25 1.14
N ALA A 85 -3.30 10.48 2.44
CA ALA A 85 -4.55 10.97 3.03
C ALA A 85 -4.90 12.38 2.51
N ASP A 86 -3.90 13.23 2.28
CA ASP A 86 -4.05 14.53 1.61
C ASP A 86 -4.33 14.42 0.10
N HIS A 87 -4.14 13.23 -0.49
CA HIS A 87 -4.35 12.95 -1.91
C HIS A 87 -5.38 11.81 -2.11
N PRO A 88 -6.66 12.04 -1.78
CA PRO A 88 -7.67 10.99 -1.66
C PRO A 88 -7.92 10.19 -2.94
N ALA A 89 -7.73 10.79 -4.12
CA ALA A 89 -7.83 10.05 -5.39
C ALA A 89 -6.74 8.97 -5.49
N LEU A 90 -5.51 9.29 -5.12
CA LEU A 90 -4.40 8.34 -5.15
C LEU A 90 -4.55 7.27 -4.05
N LEU A 91 -5.00 7.66 -2.87
CA LEU A 91 -5.26 6.71 -1.79
C LEU A 91 -6.38 5.74 -2.16
N LYS A 92 -7.43 6.22 -2.84
CA LYS A 92 -8.50 5.37 -3.36
C LYS A 92 -7.97 4.30 -4.31
N GLU A 93 -7.11 4.68 -5.26
CA GLU A 93 -6.48 3.71 -6.18
C GLU A 93 -5.71 2.63 -5.43
N VAL A 94 -4.94 3.01 -4.40
CA VAL A 94 -4.22 2.05 -3.55
C VAL A 94 -5.20 1.09 -2.85
N TYR A 95 -6.30 1.59 -2.29
CA TYR A 95 -7.32 0.75 -1.65
C TYR A 95 -8.03 -0.19 -2.64
N GLU A 96 -8.34 0.27 -3.85
CA GLU A 96 -8.95 -0.58 -4.89
C GLU A 96 -8.03 -1.76 -5.27
N GLU A 97 -6.73 -1.52 -5.34
CA GLU A 97 -5.74 -2.58 -5.56
C GLU A 97 -5.64 -3.53 -4.36
N ILE A 98 -5.67 -3.01 -3.12
CA ILE A 98 -5.67 -3.84 -1.90
C ILE A 98 -6.90 -4.75 -1.87
N ILE A 99 -8.10 -4.21 -2.13
CA ILE A 99 -9.35 -4.99 -2.17
C ILE A 99 -9.26 -6.10 -3.22
N THR A 100 -8.71 -5.78 -4.39
CA THR A 100 -8.49 -6.75 -5.47
C THR A 100 -7.56 -7.87 -5.03
N GLU A 101 -6.42 -7.53 -4.42
CA GLU A 101 -5.43 -8.52 -3.94
C GLU A 101 -5.99 -9.39 -2.81
N LEU A 102 -6.72 -8.81 -1.86
CA LEU A 102 -7.39 -9.56 -0.80
C LEU A 102 -8.43 -10.54 -1.37
N GLY A 103 -9.21 -10.11 -2.36
CA GLY A 103 -10.13 -10.97 -3.10
C GLY A 103 -9.42 -12.18 -3.72
N ARG A 104 -8.30 -11.93 -4.40
CA ARG A 104 -7.45 -12.96 -5.01
C ARG A 104 -6.88 -13.94 -3.98
N ARG A 105 -6.37 -13.45 -2.84
CA ARG A 105 -5.83 -14.30 -1.75
C ARG A 105 -6.92 -15.19 -1.15
N LYS A 106 -8.10 -14.64 -0.91
CA LYS A 106 -9.27 -15.38 -0.42
C LYS A 106 -9.66 -16.51 -1.38
N ASP A 107 -9.74 -16.23 -2.67
CA ASP A 107 -10.13 -17.24 -3.68
C ASP A 107 -9.05 -18.32 -3.87
N ALA A 108 -7.77 -17.98 -3.66
CA ALA A 108 -6.67 -18.94 -3.69
C ALA A 108 -6.64 -19.85 -2.45
N GLY A 109 -6.99 -19.34 -1.27
CA GLY A 109 -7.05 -20.13 -0.03
C GLY A 109 -8.32 -20.99 0.12
N ALA A 110 -9.32 -20.81 -0.74
CA ALA A 110 -10.55 -21.60 -0.78
C ALA A 110 -10.45 -22.87 -1.66
N GLN A 111 -9.28 -23.10 -2.29
CA GLN A 111 -8.94 -24.28 -3.09
C GLN A 111 -8.04 -25.21 -2.28
#